data_AF-A0A5C8M7E2-F1
#
_entry.id   AF-A0A5C8M7E2-F1
#
_cell.length_a   1.000
_cell.length_b   1.000
_cell.length_c   1.000
_cell.angle_alpha   90.00
_cell.angle_beta   90.00
_cell.angle_gamma   90.00
#
_symmetry.space_group_name_H-M   'P 1'
#
loop_
_entity.id
_entity.type
_entity.pdbx_description
1 polymer ?
#
loop_
_entity_poly.entity_id
_entity_poly.type
_entity_poly.pdbx_seq_one_letter_code
_entity_poly.pdbx_strand_id
1 'polypeptide(L)'
;MKMIKHAGLRLIPYWLVVMLLMIPSQVYGQSKQVNVKIAEFSVTVNGIAADNANAAYPLFVYKDITYFPLTWDMSKALKWDISWSEENGLKVSSVNERTVSTVAPKALHPDAASPNSTKRSYLATVVDYPVELGTPSETGLGGWELIDQSKEPYPLLQFRDMTYIPLTWHIGHELLGLSLAWNEQSGLQVTSLQYPELGRIFSDDADSLYVLQGGQLSRQMFRVDKKLEAKPVALSRSEWTTVMDASSNKRDNGSLDVSAEVTKQDDMLMFRGNKINVNHDLPVDATLWTTQNNVHIEAKWFPLEGDQGLLSLRMEFVPPIAVPHELPFRALLYWVHGQEVTELPGYMSVPDRVIANSNGSHWIYTSIRRGYEYRAYNYHHGQAALLAKDGTFKLVNNMFEGKDVNVLGADNPNPVQLAAEDGSLMIDVFQPSQPIAKPSEGGTLFRLTTELLADKVSNYDQGYWYMGINRHLYFLDSNQNSITNVTEHRSAKWWDYELEPGTN
;
A
#
# COMPACT_ATOMS: atom_id res chain seq x y z
N MET A 1 49.56 51.16 72.61
CA MET A 1 49.76 49.69 72.64
C MET A 1 48.85 49.07 71.59
N LYS A 2 49.41 48.16 70.80
CA LYS A 2 48.94 47.40 69.62
C LYS A 2 47.44 47.33 69.28
N MET A 3 47.19 47.49 67.97
CA MET A 3 46.06 46.95 67.21
C MET A 3 45.65 45.54 67.65
N ILE A 4 44.34 45.31 67.85
CA ILE A 4 43.73 43.98 67.75
C ILE A 4 42.47 44.09 66.88
N LYS A 5 42.41 43.19 65.90
CA LYS A 5 41.50 43.11 64.75
C LYS A 5 40.02 43.04 65.14
N HIS A 6 39.17 43.74 64.40
CA HIS A 6 37.73 43.46 64.36
C HIS A 6 37.49 42.17 63.59
N ALA A 7 37.03 41.12 64.29
CA ALA A 7 36.43 39.94 63.67
C ALA A 7 34.92 40.23 63.53
N GLY A 8 34.47 40.41 62.29
CA GLY A 8 33.06 40.54 61.97
C GLY A 8 32.33 39.23 62.24
N LEU A 9 31.50 39.22 63.28
CA LEU A 9 30.52 38.16 63.53
C LEU A 9 29.42 38.31 62.46
N ARG A 10 29.51 37.53 61.37
CA ARG A 10 28.44 37.43 60.37
C ARG A 10 27.27 36.68 61.01
N LEU A 11 26.27 37.42 61.48
CA LEU A 11 24.92 36.92 61.70
C LEU A 11 24.43 36.37 60.35
N ILE A 12 24.44 35.04 60.20
CA ILE A 12 23.72 34.37 59.12
C ILE A 12 22.24 34.67 59.37
N PRO A 13 21.54 35.35 58.44
CA PRO A 13 20.16 35.71 58.69
C PRO A 13 19.33 34.43 58.70
N TYR A 14 18.67 34.17 59.83
CA TYR A 14 17.71 33.08 60.04
C TYR A 14 16.60 33.01 58.98
N TRP A 15 16.46 34.06 58.16
CA TRP A 15 15.59 34.13 56.99
C TRP A 15 15.99 33.20 55.83
N LEU A 16 17.27 32.84 55.69
CA LEU A 16 17.73 31.99 54.59
C LEU A 16 17.47 30.49 54.82
N VAL A 17 17.26 30.08 56.08
CA VAL A 17 16.90 28.70 56.45
C VAL A 17 15.38 28.46 56.35
N VAL A 18 14.56 29.51 56.55
CA VAL A 18 13.09 29.40 56.38
C VAL A 18 12.69 29.39 54.89
N MET A 19 13.46 30.03 54.01
CA MET A 19 13.22 29.95 52.55
C MET A 19 13.60 28.60 51.92
N LEU A 20 14.47 27.80 52.56
CA LEU A 20 14.83 26.46 52.04
C LEU A 20 13.76 25.39 52.33
N LEU A 21 12.73 25.68 53.13
CA LEU A 21 11.60 24.79 53.43
C LEU A 21 10.35 25.07 52.57
N MET A 22 10.41 26.04 51.66
CA MET A 22 9.35 26.37 50.70
C MET A 22 9.72 25.93 49.27
N ILE A 23 10.38 24.78 49.12
CA ILE A 23 10.33 24.09 47.84
C ILE A 23 8.88 23.58 47.72
N PRO A 24 8.07 24.04 46.75
CA PRO A 24 6.77 23.44 46.52
C PRO A 24 7.01 21.95 46.25
N SER A 25 6.67 21.12 47.22
CA SER A 25 6.53 19.69 46.96
C SER A 25 5.41 19.60 45.95
N GLN A 26 5.70 19.07 44.76
CA GLN A 26 4.61 18.71 43.85
C GLN A 26 3.77 17.68 44.60
N VAL A 27 2.62 18.11 45.09
CA VAL A 27 1.62 17.22 45.67
C VAL A 27 1.01 16.50 44.47
N TYR A 28 1.57 15.33 44.12
CA TYR A 28 0.83 14.35 43.33
C TYR A 28 -0.42 14.02 44.15
N GLY A 29 -1.58 14.52 43.71
CA GLY A 29 -2.86 14.19 44.34
C GLY A 29 -3.00 12.67 44.42
N GLN A 30 -3.62 12.15 45.47
CA GLN A 30 -3.84 10.70 45.57
C GLN A 30 -4.51 10.21 44.28
N SER A 31 -3.83 9.30 43.58
CA SER A 31 -4.34 8.69 42.36
C SER A 31 -5.66 7.99 42.66
N LYS A 32 -6.69 8.34 41.88
CA LYS A 32 -8.05 7.84 42.08
C LYS A 32 -8.07 6.32 41.90
N GLN A 33 -8.44 5.58 42.94
CA GLN A 33 -8.57 4.13 42.87
C GLN A 33 -9.91 3.70 42.27
N VAL A 34 -9.88 2.64 41.48
CA VAL A 34 -11.06 2.02 40.87
C VAL A 34 -11.02 0.50 41.00
N ASN A 35 -12.19 -0.13 41.00
CA ASN A 35 -12.32 -1.59 40.98
C ASN A 35 -12.37 -2.10 39.53
N VAL A 36 -11.55 -3.11 39.24
CA VAL A 36 -11.48 -3.79 37.94
C VAL A 36 -11.65 -5.30 38.11
N LYS A 37 -12.01 -6.02 37.04
CA LYS A 37 -12.14 -7.48 37.05
C LYS A 37 -11.34 -8.08 35.91
N ILE A 38 -10.70 -9.23 36.11
CA ILE A 38 -10.01 -9.93 35.02
C ILE A 38 -11.01 -10.30 33.93
N ALA A 39 -10.63 -10.14 32.67
CA ALA A 39 -11.49 -10.49 31.55
C ALA A 39 -11.77 -12.01 31.56
N GLU A 40 -13.05 -12.38 31.58
CA GLU A 40 -13.49 -13.79 31.65
C GLU A 40 -13.77 -14.40 30.27
N PHE A 41 -13.76 -13.57 29.22
CA PHE A 41 -13.96 -13.98 27.83
C PHE A 41 -12.63 -14.18 27.11
N SER A 42 -12.67 -14.98 26.06
CA SER A 42 -11.53 -15.20 25.15
C SER A 42 -11.14 -13.88 24.48
N VAL A 43 -9.84 -13.62 24.45
CA VAL A 43 -9.27 -12.51 23.67
C VAL A 43 -8.16 -13.06 22.78
N THR A 44 -8.20 -12.72 21.50
CA THR A 44 -7.13 -13.04 20.56
C THR A 44 -6.46 -11.77 20.06
N VAL A 45 -5.13 -11.73 20.12
CA VAL A 45 -4.30 -10.64 19.61
C VAL A 45 -3.53 -11.17 18.41
N ASN A 46 -3.80 -10.63 17.22
CA ASN A 46 -3.17 -11.09 15.97
C ASN A 46 -3.20 -12.62 15.82
N GLY A 47 -4.37 -13.22 16.09
CA GLY A 47 -4.62 -14.66 15.99
C GLY A 47 -4.13 -15.50 17.17
N ILE A 48 -3.39 -14.92 18.12
CA ILE A 48 -2.87 -15.64 19.30
C ILE A 48 -3.77 -15.37 20.50
N ALA A 49 -4.21 -16.43 21.18
CA ALA A 49 -5.03 -16.32 22.39
C ALA A 49 -4.22 -15.75 23.58
N ALA A 50 -4.79 -14.78 24.28
CA ALA A 50 -4.21 -14.24 25.51
C ALA A 50 -4.51 -15.16 26.70
N ASP A 51 -3.50 -15.46 27.53
CA ASP A 51 -3.64 -16.26 28.75
C ASP A 51 -3.87 -15.36 29.98
N ASN A 52 -5.08 -14.84 30.11
CA ASN A 52 -5.45 -13.96 31.24
C ASN A 52 -5.42 -14.68 32.59
N ALA A 53 -5.59 -16.00 32.61
CA ALA A 53 -5.60 -16.77 33.85
C ALA A 53 -4.22 -16.83 34.49
N ASN A 54 -3.17 -16.87 33.68
CA ASN A 54 -1.79 -17.07 34.14
C ASN A 54 -0.84 -15.90 33.84
N ALA A 55 -1.24 -14.83 33.14
CA ALA A 55 -0.32 -13.71 32.87
C ALA A 55 -0.02 -12.86 34.14
N ALA A 56 1.22 -12.41 34.31
CA ALA A 56 1.58 -11.40 35.32
C ALA A 56 0.78 -10.10 35.16
N TYR A 57 0.45 -9.73 33.93
CA TYR A 57 -0.33 -8.56 33.58
C TYR A 57 -1.54 -8.99 32.72
N PRO A 58 -2.58 -9.54 33.36
CA PRO A 58 -3.76 -10.03 32.65
C PRO A 58 -4.58 -8.88 32.07
N LEU A 59 -5.27 -9.14 30.97
CA LEU A 59 -6.32 -8.23 30.51
C LEU A 59 -7.42 -8.13 31.57
N PHE A 60 -7.92 -6.93 31.79
CA PHE A 60 -9.03 -6.70 32.71
C PHE A 60 -10.12 -5.84 32.09
N VAL A 61 -11.28 -5.81 32.72
CA VAL A 61 -12.46 -5.03 32.36
C VAL A 61 -12.72 -3.99 33.43
N TYR A 62 -12.96 -2.76 32.99
CA TYR A 62 -13.47 -1.66 33.81
C TYR A 62 -14.61 -0.98 33.06
N LYS A 63 -15.79 -0.91 33.69
CA LYS A 63 -17.02 -0.40 33.07
C LYS A 63 -17.27 -1.00 31.67
N ASP A 64 -17.16 -2.31 31.58
CA ASP A 64 -17.39 -3.08 30.34
C ASP A 64 -16.42 -2.78 29.18
N ILE A 65 -15.33 -2.05 29.42
CA ILE A 65 -14.21 -1.85 28.48
C ILE A 65 -13.03 -2.72 28.87
N THR A 66 -12.43 -3.40 27.89
CA THR A 66 -11.22 -4.20 28.05
C THR A 66 -9.98 -3.30 28.05
N TYR A 67 -9.07 -3.57 28.98
CA TYR A 67 -7.83 -2.84 29.17
C TYR A 67 -6.63 -3.73 28.89
N PHE A 68 -5.67 -3.20 28.13
CA PHE A 68 -4.49 -3.90 27.64
C PHE A 68 -3.23 -3.38 28.33
N PRO A 69 -2.36 -4.26 28.87
CA PRO A 69 -1.13 -3.84 29.52
C PRO A 69 -0.10 -3.35 28.50
N LEU A 70 0.68 -2.34 28.88
CA LEU A 70 1.86 -1.88 28.12
C LEU A 70 3.11 -2.68 28.49
N THR A 71 3.00 -4.01 28.51
CA THR A 71 4.17 -4.89 28.68
C THR A 71 4.97 -4.97 27.38
N TRP A 72 6.26 -5.29 27.48
CA TRP A 72 7.11 -5.45 26.32
C TRP A 72 6.53 -6.42 25.27
N ASP A 73 6.07 -7.61 25.68
CA ASP A 73 5.52 -8.59 24.74
C ASP A 73 4.19 -8.14 24.12
N MET A 74 3.30 -7.50 24.89
CA MET A 74 2.04 -6.96 24.36
C MET A 74 2.30 -5.83 23.36
N SER A 75 3.18 -4.89 23.70
CA SER A 75 3.55 -3.77 22.85
C SER A 75 4.22 -4.23 21.56
N LYS A 76 5.11 -5.24 21.61
CA LYS A 76 5.69 -5.85 20.41
C LYS A 76 4.62 -6.55 19.56
N ALA A 77 3.70 -7.29 20.18
CA ALA A 77 2.62 -7.98 19.47
C ALA A 77 1.67 -7.01 18.75
N LEU A 78 1.32 -5.89 19.41
CA LEU A 78 0.45 -4.85 18.85
C LEU A 78 1.21 -3.83 17.98
N LYS A 79 2.54 -3.93 17.92
CA LYS A 79 3.42 -2.95 17.26
C LYS A 79 3.19 -1.53 17.77
N TRP A 80 3.17 -1.41 19.09
CA TRP A 80 3.23 -0.16 19.79
C TRP A 80 4.69 0.21 20.09
N ASP A 81 5.14 1.33 19.53
CA ASP A 81 6.36 2.00 19.94
C ASP A 81 6.08 2.85 21.18
N ILE A 82 6.98 2.78 22.16
CA ILE A 82 6.81 3.36 23.49
C ILE A 82 8.06 4.16 23.83
N SER A 83 7.86 5.41 24.19
CA SER A 83 8.92 6.26 24.72
C SER A 83 8.45 6.99 25.98
N TRP A 84 9.42 7.34 26.82
CA TRP A 84 9.20 8.11 28.04
C TRP A 84 10.18 9.26 28.10
N SER A 85 9.71 10.44 28.49
CA SER A 85 10.57 11.54 28.91
C SER A 85 10.02 12.21 30.18
N GLU A 86 10.90 12.80 30.98
CA GLU A 86 10.48 13.55 32.18
C GLU A 86 9.60 14.76 31.83
N GLU A 87 9.83 15.36 30.67
CA GLU A 87 9.12 16.56 30.22
C GLU A 87 7.72 16.24 29.65
N ASN A 88 7.60 15.19 28.83
CA ASN A 88 6.39 14.89 28.06
C ASN A 88 5.63 13.65 28.54
N GLY A 89 6.18 12.91 29.52
CA GLY A 89 5.56 11.70 30.05
C GLY A 89 5.65 10.53 29.09
N LEU A 90 4.59 9.71 29.06
CA LEU A 90 4.49 8.51 28.24
C LEU A 90 3.99 8.86 26.84
N LYS A 91 4.67 8.36 25.82
CA LYS A 91 4.23 8.44 24.43
C LYS A 91 4.11 7.04 23.84
N VAL A 92 2.94 6.71 23.29
CA VAL A 92 2.68 5.41 22.65
C VAL A 92 2.17 5.64 21.23
N SER A 93 2.69 4.88 20.28
CA SER A 93 2.19 4.91 18.91
C SER A 93 2.18 3.59 18.20
N SER A 94 1.22 3.39 17.31
CA SER A 94 1.23 2.24 16.40
C SER A 94 2.02 2.53 15.13
N VAL A 95 2.76 1.53 14.66
CA VAL A 95 3.58 1.61 13.44
C VAL A 95 3.16 0.57 12.41
N ASN A 96 3.07 0.97 11.14
CA ASN A 96 2.71 0.12 10.00
C ASN A 96 3.76 0.13 8.87
N GLU A 97 4.87 0.85 9.03
CA GLU A 97 5.96 0.92 8.06
C GLU A 97 7.32 0.59 8.71
N ARG A 98 8.08 -0.32 8.09
CA ARG A 98 9.41 -0.74 8.57
C ARG A 98 10.46 0.36 8.53
N THR A 99 10.29 1.37 7.68
CA THR A 99 11.22 2.50 7.51
C THR A 99 11.21 3.44 8.73
N VAL A 100 10.13 3.44 9.51
CA VAL A 100 9.94 4.30 10.69
C VAL A 100 10.04 3.50 12.00
N SER A 101 9.98 2.17 11.92
CA SER A 101 9.86 1.30 13.10
C SER A 101 11.14 0.57 13.50
N THR A 102 11.50 0.66 14.77
CA THR A 102 12.51 -0.22 15.42
C THR A 102 11.89 -1.51 15.97
N VAL A 103 10.59 -1.71 15.75
CA VAL A 103 9.80 -2.79 16.32
C VAL A 103 9.56 -3.89 15.28
N ALA A 104 10.36 -4.95 15.36
CA ALA A 104 10.10 -6.22 14.67
C ALA A 104 8.75 -6.81 15.11
N PRO A 105 7.92 -7.31 14.18
CA PRO A 105 6.66 -7.94 14.51
C PRO A 105 6.92 -9.23 15.30
N LYS A 106 6.15 -9.48 16.36
CA LYS A 106 6.33 -10.67 17.20
C LYS A 106 4.98 -11.28 17.53
N ALA A 107 4.90 -12.60 17.57
CA ALA A 107 3.74 -13.28 18.14
C ALA A 107 3.56 -12.86 19.60
N LEU A 108 2.33 -12.82 20.10
CA LEU A 108 2.09 -12.59 21.52
C LEU A 108 2.71 -13.73 22.32
N HIS A 109 3.58 -13.39 23.25
CA HIS A 109 4.10 -14.32 24.24
C HIS A 109 3.49 -14.01 25.60
N PRO A 110 3.13 -15.04 26.38
CA PRO A 110 2.62 -14.82 27.73
C PRO A 110 3.72 -14.23 28.62
N ASP A 111 3.34 -13.25 29.44
CA ASP A 111 4.20 -12.76 30.51
C ASP A 111 4.51 -13.88 31.53
N ALA A 112 5.41 -13.59 32.47
CA ALA A 112 5.70 -14.49 33.59
C ALA A 112 4.42 -14.98 34.28
N ALA A 113 4.40 -16.26 34.67
CA ALA A 113 3.21 -16.87 35.22
C ALA A 113 2.82 -16.26 36.59
N SER A 114 1.56 -15.82 36.71
CA SER A 114 0.95 -15.34 37.95
C SER A 114 -0.52 -15.75 37.99
N PRO A 115 -0.98 -16.47 39.03
CA PRO A 115 -2.37 -16.93 39.09
C PRO A 115 -3.31 -15.75 39.33
N ASN A 116 -4.27 -15.58 38.42
CA ASN A 116 -5.31 -14.58 38.55
C ASN A 116 -6.67 -15.24 38.81
N SER A 117 -7.44 -14.67 39.75
CA SER A 117 -8.80 -15.12 40.02
C SER A 117 -9.76 -14.22 39.26
N THR A 118 -10.56 -14.81 38.38
CA THR A 118 -11.59 -14.08 37.62
C THR A 118 -12.79 -13.70 38.50
N LYS A 119 -12.96 -14.39 39.63
CA LYS A 119 -14.11 -14.23 40.55
C LYS A 119 -14.02 -13.04 41.50
N ARG A 120 -12.86 -12.37 41.60
CA ARG A 120 -12.65 -11.24 42.52
C ARG A 120 -12.35 -9.95 41.76
N SER A 121 -12.68 -8.83 42.38
CA SER A 121 -12.24 -7.52 41.92
C SER A 121 -10.82 -7.21 42.39
N TYR A 122 -10.13 -6.38 41.62
CA TYR A 122 -8.80 -5.86 41.88
C TYR A 122 -8.85 -4.33 41.95
N LEU A 123 -7.88 -3.72 42.62
CA LEU A 123 -7.71 -2.27 42.63
C LEU A 123 -6.72 -1.85 41.54
N ALA A 124 -7.11 -0.86 40.76
CA ALA A 124 -6.24 -0.13 39.84
C ALA A 124 -6.30 1.37 40.19
N THR A 125 -5.28 2.12 39.78
CA THR A 125 -5.22 3.58 39.98
C THR A 125 -5.35 4.28 38.63
N VAL A 126 -6.02 5.43 38.60
CA VAL A 126 -5.97 6.31 37.42
C VAL A 126 -4.54 6.83 37.26
N VAL A 127 -4.03 6.78 36.03
CA VAL A 127 -2.72 7.34 35.67
C VAL A 127 -2.69 8.84 36.00
N ASP A 128 -1.62 9.31 36.63
CA ASP A 128 -1.45 10.69 37.11
C ASP A 128 -0.31 11.46 36.42
N TYR A 129 0.26 10.89 35.35
CA TYR A 129 1.28 11.50 34.49
C TYR A 129 0.77 11.75 33.06
N PRO A 130 1.41 12.65 32.29
CA PRO A 130 1.02 12.91 30.90
C PRO A 130 1.15 11.66 30.02
N VAL A 131 0.14 11.43 29.17
CA VAL A 131 0.15 10.36 28.18
C VAL A 131 -0.28 10.91 26.82
N GLU A 132 0.59 10.76 25.82
CA GLU A 132 0.31 11.09 24.43
C GLU A 132 0.16 9.79 23.61
N LEU A 133 -0.95 9.65 22.89
CA LEU A 133 -1.26 8.50 22.04
C LEU A 133 -1.42 8.96 20.59
N GLY A 134 -1.08 8.10 19.64
CA GLY A 134 -1.36 8.41 18.23
C GLY A 134 -0.69 7.48 17.24
N THR A 135 -0.91 7.80 15.98
CA THR A 135 -0.33 7.17 14.80
C THR A 135 0.56 8.20 14.09
N PRO A 136 1.75 7.83 13.61
CA PRO A 136 2.49 8.70 12.71
C PRO A 136 1.63 9.08 11.50
N SER A 137 1.67 10.35 11.09
CA SER A 137 0.80 10.93 10.04
C SER A 137 0.91 10.24 8.68
N GLU A 138 1.97 9.46 8.45
CA GLU A 138 2.22 8.73 7.20
C GLU A 138 1.22 7.56 7.00
N THR A 139 0.57 7.11 8.07
CA THR A 139 -0.42 6.01 8.07
C THR A 139 -1.80 6.41 7.53
N GLY A 140 -2.09 7.72 7.41
CA GLY A 140 -3.42 8.21 7.03
C GLY A 140 -4.51 8.04 8.10
N LEU A 141 -4.16 7.48 9.26
CA LEU A 141 -5.00 7.35 10.44
C LEU A 141 -4.48 8.30 11.51
N GLY A 142 -5.39 8.96 12.24
CA GLY A 142 -5.12 9.65 13.51
C GLY A 142 -4.10 10.79 13.52
N GLY A 143 -4.17 11.61 14.56
CA GLY A 143 -3.11 12.55 14.94
C GLY A 143 -2.56 12.18 16.31
N TRP A 144 -1.57 12.93 16.78
CA TRP A 144 -1.14 12.82 18.18
C TRP A 144 -2.15 13.51 19.10
N GLU A 145 -2.49 12.85 20.20
CA GLU A 145 -3.39 13.39 21.21
C GLU A 145 -2.84 13.20 22.62
N LEU A 146 -2.81 14.30 23.39
CA LEU A 146 -2.50 14.28 24.82
C LEU A 146 -3.78 13.99 25.61
N ILE A 147 -3.82 12.87 26.32
CA ILE A 147 -5.02 12.37 26.99
C ILE A 147 -5.27 13.07 28.32
N ASP A 148 -6.42 13.75 28.44
CA ASP A 148 -6.90 14.31 29.70
C ASP A 148 -7.66 13.26 30.52
N GLN A 149 -6.93 12.54 31.37
CA GLN A 149 -7.46 11.47 32.23
C GLN A 149 -8.66 11.90 33.10
N SER A 150 -8.80 13.20 33.39
CA SER A 150 -9.91 13.71 34.20
C SER A 150 -11.23 13.81 33.44
N LYS A 151 -11.15 13.89 32.10
CA LYS A 151 -12.30 13.97 31.19
C LYS A 151 -12.63 12.63 30.56
N GLU A 152 -11.70 11.67 30.58
CA GLU A 152 -11.93 10.34 30.04
C GLU A 152 -12.94 9.54 30.89
N PRO A 153 -14.05 9.03 30.30
CA PRO A 153 -14.95 8.12 31.01
C PRO A 153 -14.28 6.78 31.35
N TYR A 154 -13.28 6.41 30.55
CA TYR A 154 -12.41 5.24 30.64
C TYR A 154 -10.95 5.72 30.63
N PRO A 155 -10.45 6.32 31.72
CA PRO A 155 -9.08 6.81 31.76
C PRO A 155 -8.10 5.64 31.69
N LEU A 156 -6.84 5.93 31.36
CA LEU A 156 -5.77 4.95 31.49
C LEU A 156 -5.58 4.59 32.97
N LEU A 157 -5.30 3.32 33.21
CA LEU A 157 -5.20 2.78 34.56
C LEU A 157 -3.82 2.16 34.78
N GLN A 158 -3.36 2.18 36.02
CA GLN A 158 -2.19 1.43 36.45
C GLN A 158 -2.62 0.26 37.32
N PHE A 159 -2.11 -0.93 37.01
CA PHE A 159 -2.33 -2.14 37.77
C PHE A 159 -1.02 -2.92 37.87
N ARG A 160 -0.58 -3.24 39.10
CA ARG A 160 0.72 -3.87 39.38
C ARG A 160 1.89 -3.07 38.78
N ASP A 161 1.86 -1.74 38.96
CA ASP A 161 2.85 -0.79 38.42
C ASP A 161 2.96 -0.73 36.88
N MET A 162 2.08 -1.42 36.16
CA MET A 162 1.99 -1.41 34.71
C MET A 162 0.84 -0.53 34.24
N THR A 163 1.07 0.24 33.18
CA THR A 163 0.05 1.08 32.52
C THR A 163 -0.83 0.22 31.63
N TYR A 164 -2.14 0.49 31.65
CA TYR A 164 -3.13 -0.20 30.84
C TYR A 164 -3.88 0.80 29.96
N ILE A 165 -3.94 0.47 28.67
CA ILE A 165 -4.67 1.22 27.65
C ILE A 165 -6.11 0.67 27.55
N PRO A 166 -7.14 1.52 27.66
CA PRO A 166 -8.52 1.15 27.39
C PRO A 166 -8.73 0.94 25.89
N LEU A 167 -9.33 -0.19 25.50
CA LEU A 167 -9.71 -0.42 24.10
C LEU A 167 -11.09 0.18 23.78
N THR A 168 -11.23 1.49 24.00
CA THR A 168 -12.36 2.26 23.44
C THR A 168 -12.17 2.41 21.94
N TRP A 169 -13.24 2.78 21.21
CA TRP A 169 -13.12 3.08 19.78
C TRP A 169 -12.14 4.22 19.53
N HIS A 170 -12.26 5.31 20.30
CA HIS A 170 -11.37 6.46 20.20
C HIS A 170 -9.89 6.09 20.40
N ILE A 171 -9.55 5.42 21.50
CA ILE A 171 -8.14 5.11 21.79
C ILE A 171 -7.62 3.92 20.97
N GLY A 172 -8.37 2.82 20.92
CA GLY A 172 -7.93 1.61 20.23
C GLY A 172 -7.93 1.77 18.72
N HIS A 173 -9.03 2.23 18.13
CA HIS A 173 -9.20 2.30 16.67
C HIS A 173 -8.68 3.62 16.08
N GLU A 174 -9.13 4.77 16.58
CA GLU A 174 -8.82 6.06 15.94
C GLU A 174 -7.38 6.53 16.22
N LEU A 175 -6.90 6.40 17.47
CA LEU A 175 -5.54 6.82 17.85
C LEU A 175 -4.47 5.76 17.62
N LEU A 176 -4.80 4.47 17.76
CA LEU A 176 -3.80 3.37 17.72
C LEU A 176 -4.02 2.37 16.57
N GLY A 177 -4.96 2.65 15.66
CA GLY A 177 -5.12 1.90 14.41
C GLY A 177 -5.51 0.42 14.59
N LEU A 178 -6.08 0.03 15.74
CA LEU A 178 -6.52 -1.34 15.97
C LEU A 178 -7.86 -1.61 15.26
N SER A 179 -8.00 -2.80 14.72
CA SER A 179 -9.30 -3.37 14.36
C SER A 179 -9.82 -4.21 15.52
N LEU A 180 -11.03 -3.89 15.97
CA LEU A 180 -11.70 -4.53 17.09
C LEU A 180 -12.96 -5.25 16.57
N ALA A 181 -13.05 -6.56 16.80
CA ALA A 181 -14.22 -7.35 16.42
C ALA A 181 -14.67 -8.22 17.60
N TRP A 182 -15.98 -8.32 17.81
CA TRP A 182 -16.56 -9.22 18.81
C TRP A 182 -17.31 -10.37 18.13
N ASN A 183 -17.09 -11.58 18.63
CA ASN A 183 -17.84 -12.76 18.24
C ASN A 183 -18.30 -13.50 19.50
N GLU A 184 -19.55 -13.97 19.52
CA GLU A 184 -20.09 -14.64 20.72
C GLU A 184 -19.37 -15.95 21.08
N GLN A 185 -18.79 -16.63 20.09
CA GLN A 185 -18.09 -17.90 20.28
C GLN A 185 -16.59 -17.70 20.55
N SER A 186 -15.94 -16.78 19.83
CA SER A 186 -14.49 -16.57 19.93
C SER A 186 -14.07 -15.36 20.77
N GLY A 187 -15.01 -14.57 21.27
CA GLY A 187 -14.77 -13.40 22.13
C GLY A 187 -14.23 -12.18 21.39
N LEU A 188 -13.36 -11.42 22.05
CA LEU A 188 -12.77 -10.20 21.50
C LEU A 188 -11.57 -10.52 20.61
N GLN A 189 -11.61 -10.06 19.36
CA GLN A 189 -10.51 -10.16 18.41
C GLN A 189 -9.90 -8.76 18.24
N VAL A 190 -8.60 -8.66 18.50
CA VAL A 190 -7.81 -7.44 18.35
C VAL A 190 -6.76 -7.69 17.27
N THR A 191 -6.83 -6.91 16.20
CA THR A 191 -5.87 -6.96 15.10
C THR A 191 -5.16 -5.61 15.03
N SER A 192 -3.82 -5.61 15.14
CA SER A 192 -3.04 -4.41 14.86
C SER A 192 -2.81 -4.23 13.36
N LEU A 193 -2.42 -3.02 12.94
CA LEU A 193 -1.90 -2.76 11.59
C LEU A 193 -0.86 -3.82 11.24
N GLN A 194 -0.81 -4.33 10.01
CA GLN A 194 0.19 -5.33 9.60
C GLN A 194 1.25 -4.67 8.73
N TYR A 195 2.52 -5.11 8.84
CA TYR A 195 3.48 -4.78 7.78
C TYR A 195 3.08 -5.49 6.48
N PRO A 196 3.15 -4.82 5.31
CA PRO A 196 2.79 -5.42 4.04
C PRO A 196 3.89 -6.37 3.54
N GLU A 197 4.04 -7.52 4.21
CA GLU A 197 5.00 -8.56 3.86
C GLU A 197 4.69 -9.19 2.50
N LEU A 198 3.42 -9.23 2.11
CA LEU A 198 2.97 -9.64 0.78
C LEU A 198 2.46 -8.41 0.03
N GLY A 199 3.34 -7.76 -0.73
CA GLY A 199 3.05 -6.49 -1.39
C GLY A 199 2.42 -6.62 -2.77
N ARG A 200 3.01 -7.45 -3.64
CA ARG A 200 2.52 -7.63 -5.02
C ARG A 200 2.85 -9.02 -5.57
N ILE A 201 1.91 -9.64 -6.26
CA ILE A 201 2.20 -10.83 -7.08
C ILE A 201 2.95 -10.36 -8.34
N PHE A 202 4.20 -10.80 -8.48
CA PHE A 202 5.09 -10.43 -9.59
C PHE A 202 4.94 -11.37 -10.78
N SER A 203 4.89 -12.67 -10.51
CA SER A 203 4.76 -13.72 -11.53
C SER A 203 4.17 -14.99 -10.90
N ASP A 204 3.86 -15.97 -11.73
CA ASP A 204 3.39 -17.29 -11.30
C ASP A 204 3.84 -18.39 -12.25
N ASP A 205 3.85 -19.63 -11.76
CA ASP A 205 4.05 -20.84 -12.58
C ASP A 205 2.86 -21.79 -12.41
N ALA A 206 3.01 -23.09 -12.72
CA ALA A 206 1.92 -24.06 -12.59
C ALA A 206 1.38 -24.16 -11.16
N ASP A 207 2.26 -24.07 -10.16
CA ASP A 207 1.96 -24.44 -8.77
C ASP A 207 2.08 -23.25 -7.79
N SER A 208 2.84 -22.22 -8.14
CA SER A 208 3.25 -21.15 -7.22
C SER A 208 2.94 -19.75 -7.75
N LEU A 209 2.63 -18.85 -6.81
CA LEU A 209 2.69 -17.40 -6.98
C LEU A 209 4.03 -16.90 -6.41
N TYR A 210 4.65 -15.95 -7.09
CA TYR A 210 5.86 -15.28 -6.63
C TYR A 210 5.52 -13.84 -6.22
N VAL A 211 5.61 -13.57 -4.92
CA VAL A 211 5.08 -12.35 -4.30
C VAL A 211 6.23 -11.51 -3.77
N LEU A 212 6.36 -10.29 -4.28
CA LEU A 212 7.31 -9.31 -3.77
C LEU A 212 6.83 -8.74 -2.44
N GLN A 213 7.76 -8.54 -1.53
CA GLN A 213 7.53 -7.83 -0.28
C GLN A 213 7.15 -6.37 -0.55
N GLY A 214 6.17 -5.85 0.20
CA GLY A 214 5.73 -4.46 0.12
C GLY A 214 6.70 -3.48 0.78
N GLY A 215 6.41 -2.18 0.60
CA GLY A 215 7.24 -1.07 1.07
C GLY A 215 8.19 -0.50 0.01
N GLN A 216 8.86 0.61 0.35
CA GLN A 216 9.68 1.42 -0.56
C GLN A 216 10.81 0.67 -1.29
N LEU A 217 11.33 -0.41 -0.69
CA LEU A 217 12.35 -1.26 -1.29
C LEU A 217 11.99 -2.72 -1.03
N SER A 218 11.45 -3.42 -2.02
CA SER A 218 11.23 -4.87 -1.94
C SER A 218 12.57 -5.59 -1.76
N ARG A 219 12.82 -6.10 -0.56
CA ARG A 219 14.07 -6.81 -0.21
C ARG A 219 13.91 -8.33 -0.24
N GLN A 220 12.68 -8.82 -0.17
CA GLN A 220 12.34 -10.23 -0.16
C GLN A 220 11.29 -10.58 -1.23
N MET A 221 11.38 -11.79 -1.77
CA MET A 221 10.34 -12.42 -2.58
C MET A 221 9.93 -13.72 -1.91
N PHE A 222 8.63 -13.98 -1.88
CA PHE A 222 8.04 -15.17 -1.30
C PHE A 222 7.48 -16.05 -2.41
N ARG A 223 7.68 -17.36 -2.28
CA ARG A 223 6.94 -18.38 -3.02
C ARG A 223 5.71 -18.76 -2.20
N VAL A 224 4.54 -18.63 -2.80
CA VAL A 224 3.25 -18.98 -2.21
C VAL A 224 2.63 -20.09 -3.04
N ASP A 225 2.28 -21.22 -2.43
CA ASP A 225 1.59 -22.31 -3.10
C ASP A 225 0.17 -21.88 -3.50
N LYS A 226 -0.26 -22.15 -4.74
CA LYS A 226 -1.55 -21.73 -5.28
C LYS A 226 -2.77 -22.35 -4.59
N LYS A 227 -2.60 -23.44 -3.82
CA LYS A 227 -3.65 -24.01 -2.97
C LYS A 227 -3.88 -23.18 -1.71
N LEU A 228 -2.92 -22.33 -1.34
CA LEU A 228 -2.99 -21.44 -0.17
C LEU A 228 -3.09 -22.19 1.17
N GLU A 229 -2.64 -23.44 1.22
CA GLU A 229 -2.68 -24.30 2.42
C GLU A 229 -1.38 -24.24 3.24
N ALA A 230 -0.28 -23.83 2.59
CA ALA A 230 1.04 -23.76 3.19
C ALA A 230 1.47 -22.32 3.44
N LYS A 231 2.35 -22.15 4.42
CA LYS A 231 2.99 -20.86 4.71
C LYS A 231 3.89 -20.42 3.53
N PRO A 232 3.88 -19.13 3.14
CA PRO A 232 4.81 -18.57 2.18
C PRO A 232 6.26 -18.84 2.56
N VAL A 233 7.09 -19.13 1.55
CA VAL A 233 8.51 -19.44 1.72
C VAL A 233 9.35 -18.32 1.13
N ALA A 234 10.17 -17.66 1.96
CA ALA A 234 11.13 -16.67 1.49
C ALA A 234 12.16 -17.33 0.56
N LEU A 235 12.33 -16.77 -0.63
CA LEU A 235 13.32 -17.24 -1.61
C LEU A 235 14.74 -16.80 -1.24
N SER A 236 15.72 -17.67 -1.52
CA SER A 236 17.12 -17.30 -1.57
C SER A 236 17.39 -16.30 -2.70
N ARG A 237 18.53 -15.58 -2.63
CA ARG A 237 18.89 -14.61 -3.68
C ARG A 237 19.04 -15.27 -5.07
N SER A 238 19.55 -16.49 -5.12
CA SER A 238 19.66 -17.25 -6.37
C SER A 238 18.31 -17.63 -6.95
N GLU A 239 17.38 -18.13 -6.12
CA GLU A 239 16.02 -18.45 -6.57
C GLU A 239 15.29 -17.21 -7.06
N TRP A 240 15.45 -16.08 -6.36
CA TRP A 240 14.93 -14.79 -6.82
C TRP A 240 15.42 -14.48 -8.23
N THR A 241 16.73 -14.48 -8.44
CA THR A 241 17.32 -14.13 -9.74
C THR A 241 16.78 -15.03 -10.84
N THR A 242 16.64 -16.34 -10.59
CA THR A 242 16.04 -17.27 -11.56
C THR A 242 14.61 -16.86 -11.94
N VAL A 243 13.77 -16.49 -10.98
CA VAL A 243 12.40 -16.03 -11.25
C VAL A 243 12.38 -14.72 -12.06
N MET A 244 13.27 -13.77 -11.73
CA MET A 244 13.37 -12.51 -12.46
C MET A 244 13.86 -12.70 -13.91
N ASP A 245 14.88 -13.53 -14.11
CA ASP A 245 15.45 -13.79 -15.43
C ASP A 245 14.49 -14.56 -16.34
N ALA A 246 13.73 -15.51 -15.76
CA ALA A 246 12.66 -16.19 -16.49
C ALA A 246 11.55 -15.21 -16.93
N SER A 247 11.37 -14.12 -16.18
CA SER A 247 10.33 -13.11 -16.38
C SER A 247 10.75 -11.96 -17.31
N SER A 248 12.05 -11.62 -17.37
CA SER A 248 12.57 -10.50 -18.18
C SER A 248 12.62 -10.82 -19.69
N ASN A 249 12.76 -12.10 -20.04
CA ASN A 249 13.00 -12.55 -21.42
C ASN A 249 11.75 -12.64 -22.32
N LYS A 250 10.58 -12.15 -21.91
CA LYS A 250 9.28 -12.55 -22.52
C LYS A 250 8.38 -11.45 -23.09
N ARG A 251 8.86 -10.23 -23.32
CA ARG A 251 8.00 -9.12 -23.80
C ARG A 251 8.07 -8.90 -25.31
N ASP A 252 7.85 -9.93 -26.11
CA ASP A 252 7.45 -9.69 -27.50
C ASP A 252 5.97 -9.28 -27.49
N ASN A 253 5.71 -8.00 -27.78
CA ASN A 253 4.36 -7.46 -27.90
C ASN A 253 3.75 -7.66 -29.30
N GLY A 254 4.45 -8.35 -30.20
CA GLY A 254 4.06 -8.56 -31.59
C GLY A 254 4.22 -7.32 -32.46
N SER A 255 4.87 -6.25 -31.95
CA SER A 255 5.14 -5.05 -32.73
C SER A 255 6.45 -5.15 -33.50
N LEU A 256 6.50 -4.52 -34.67
CA LEU A 256 7.70 -4.36 -35.47
C LEU A 256 8.22 -2.92 -35.32
N ASP A 257 9.53 -2.76 -35.16
CA ASP A 257 10.14 -1.44 -35.28
C ASP A 257 10.15 -1.00 -36.74
N VAL A 258 9.39 0.05 -37.03
CA VAL A 258 9.24 0.62 -38.37
C VAL A 258 9.67 2.09 -38.39
N SER A 259 10.48 2.53 -37.42
CA SER A 259 10.93 3.92 -37.29
C SER A 259 11.62 4.41 -38.56
N ALA A 260 12.39 3.54 -39.23
CA ALA A 260 13.06 3.85 -40.49
C ALA A 260 12.10 3.99 -41.70
N GLU A 261 10.87 3.47 -41.60
CA GLU A 261 9.84 3.59 -42.66
C GLU A 261 9.03 4.91 -42.55
N VAL A 262 9.15 5.63 -41.43
CA VAL A 262 8.54 6.94 -41.24
C VAL A 262 9.48 8.01 -41.77
N THR A 263 9.09 8.67 -42.86
CA THR A 263 9.90 9.70 -43.51
C THR A 263 9.20 11.06 -43.49
N LYS A 264 9.98 12.14 -43.49
CA LYS A 264 9.45 13.49 -43.67
C LYS A 264 9.48 13.83 -45.17
N GLN A 265 8.32 14.16 -45.74
CA GLN A 265 8.21 14.69 -47.09
C GLN A 265 7.46 16.02 -47.03
N ASP A 266 8.10 17.08 -47.54
CA ASP A 266 7.68 18.46 -47.33
C ASP A 266 7.55 18.76 -45.81
N ASP A 267 6.34 19.08 -45.33
CA ASP A 267 6.03 19.30 -43.91
C ASP A 267 5.12 18.21 -43.31
N MET A 268 4.99 17.06 -43.97
CA MET A 268 4.18 15.94 -43.51
C MET A 268 5.04 14.72 -43.19
N LEU A 269 4.58 13.92 -42.23
CA LEU A 269 5.12 12.58 -42.02
C LEU A 269 4.45 11.61 -43.00
N MET A 270 5.24 10.69 -43.52
CA MET A 270 4.84 9.67 -44.47
C MET A 270 5.14 8.30 -43.88
N PHE A 271 4.24 7.35 -44.05
CA PHE A 271 4.47 5.94 -43.74
C PHE A 271 3.99 5.08 -44.90
N ARG A 272 4.89 4.29 -45.50
CA ARG A 272 4.61 3.42 -46.67
C ARG A 272 3.92 4.15 -47.83
N GLY A 273 4.29 5.42 -48.06
CA GLY A 273 3.72 6.27 -49.11
C GLY A 273 2.40 6.96 -48.73
N ASN A 274 1.83 6.65 -47.57
CA ASN A 274 0.61 7.29 -47.06
C ASN A 274 0.95 8.48 -46.18
N LYS A 275 0.12 9.53 -46.25
CA LYS A 275 0.26 10.75 -45.43
C LYS A 275 -0.22 10.47 -44.01
N ILE A 276 0.56 10.88 -43.02
CA ILE A 276 0.18 10.85 -41.61
C ILE A 276 -0.18 12.27 -41.20
N ASN A 277 -1.42 12.44 -40.78
CA ASN A 277 -1.88 13.74 -40.31
C ASN A 277 -1.61 13.90 -38.81
N VAL A 278 -0.64 14.73 -38.45
CA VAL A 278 -0.30 15.04 -37.05
C VAL A 278 -0.95 16.39 -36.69
N ASN A 279 -2.28 16.50 -36.81
CA ASN A 279 -2.98 17.78 -36.72
C ASN A 279 -3.57 18.00 -35.32
N HIS A 280 -2.70 18.32 -34.35
CA HIS A 280 -3.15 18.75 -33.03
C HIS A 280 -2.27 19.90 -32.54
N ASP A 281 -2.90 20.85 -31.85
CA ASP A 281 -2.21 21.87 -31.06
C ASP A 281 -1.27 21.18 -30.07
N LEU A 282 -0.01 21.09 -30.44
CA LEU A 282 1.05 20.63 -29.57
C LEU A 282 1.23 21.76 -28.53
N PRO A 283 1.09 21.49 -27.21
CA PRO A 283 1.33 22.50 -26.17
C PRO A 283 2.83 22.83 -26.03
N VAL A 284 3.64 22.38 -26.98
CA VAL A 284 5.03 22.72 -27.15
C VAL A 284 5.02 23.81 -28.22
N ASP A 285 5.18 25.05 -27.77
CA ASP A 285 5.30 26.27 -28.57
C ASP A 285 5.83 25.97 -29.98
N ALA A 286 5.11 26.37 -31.02
CA ALA A 286 5.47 26.13 -32.42
C ALA A 286 6.92 26.57 -32.73
N THR A 287 7.51 27.45 -31.91
CA THR A 287 8.93 27.79 -31.93
C THR A 287 9.85 26.59 -31.75
N LEU A 288 9.58 25.64 -30.84
CA LEU A 288 10.43 24.47 -30.57
C LEU A 288 10.47 23.45 -31.71
N TRP A 289 9.47 23.41 -32.58
CA TRP A 289 9.48 22.61 -33.81
C TRP A 289 10.37 23.22 -34.90
N THR A 290 10.49 24.55 -34.88
CA THR A 290 11.19 25.33 -35.90
C THR A 290 12.62 25.68 -35.50
N THR A 291 12.94 25.66 -34.20
CA THR A 291 14.30 25.84 -33.69
C THR A 291 14.82 24.54 -33.07
N GLN A 292 15.53 23.78 -33.93
CA GLN A 292 16.40 22.62 -33.66
C GLN A 292 15.75 21.22 -33.63
N ASN A 293 15.97 20.45 -34.72
CA ASN A 293 16.39 19.04 -34.86
C ASN A 293 16.26 17.97 -33.72
N ASN A 294 15.50 18.17 -32.64
CA ASN A 294 15.57 17.34 -31.42
C ASN A 294 14.29 16.55 -31.09
N VAL A 295 13.40 16.33 -32.05
CA VAL A 295 12.26 15.41 -31.87
C VAL A 295 12.65 14.03 -32.38
N HIS A 296 12.76 13.06 -31.48
CA HIS A 296 12.97 11.66 -31.85
C HIS A 296 11.61 10.99 -32.06
N ILE A 297 11.43 10.36 -33.22
CA ILE A 297 10.21 9.60 -33.54
C ILE A 297 10.56 8.13 -33.51
N GLU A 298 9.97 7.41 -32.56
CA GLU A 298 9.93 5.95 -32.56
C GLU A 298 8.60 5.51 -33.16
N ALA A 299 8.64 4.59 -34.12
CA ALA A 299 7.45 4.05 -34.75
C ALA A 299 7.35 2.54 -34.56
N LYS A 300 6.20 2.08 -34.09
CA LYS A 300 5.88 0.66 -33.93
C LYS A 300 4.69 0.27 -34.80
N TRP A 301 4.83 -0.83 -35.54
CA TRP A 301 3.78 -1.41 -36.36
C TRP A 301 3.21 -2.65 -35.69
N PHE A 302 1.90 -2.67 -35.46
CA PHE A 302 1.17 -3.84 -34.97
C PHE A 302 0.38 -4.42 -36.14
N PRO A 303 0.81 -5.54 -36.74
CA PRO A 303 0.12 -6.14 -37.87
C PRO A 303 -1.28 -6.62 -37.44
N LEU A 304 -2.29 -6.34 -38.28
CA LEU A 304 -3.63 -6.91 -38.19
C LEU A 304 -3.83 -7.89 -39.36
N GLU A 305 -5.07 -8.33 -39.62
CA GLU A 305 -5.37 -9.19 -40.78
C GLU A 305 -5.17 -8.45 -42.12
N GLY A 306 -4.60 -9.15 -43.11
CA GLY A 306 -4.46 -8.62 -44.47
C GLY A 306 -3.40 -7.52 -44.58
N ASP A 307 -3.76 -6.41 -45.24
CA ASP A 307 -2.91 -5.23 -45.44
C ASP A 307 -3.13 -4.15 -44.37
N GLN A 308 -3.81 -4.50 -43.28
CA GLN A 308 -4.15 -3.60 -42.20
C GLN A 308 -3.15 -3.66 -41.05
N GLY A 309 -3.04 -2.58 -40.30
CA GLY A 309 -2.22 -2.54 -39.09
C GLY A 309 -2.47 -1.30 -38.25
N LEU A 310 -1.88 -1.28 -37.06
CA LEU A 310 -1.78 -0.08 -36.25
C LEU A 310 -0.36 0.49 -36.34
N LEU A 311 -0.27 1.79 -36.58
CA LEU A 311 0.97 2.54 -36.49
C LEU A 311 0.95 3.38 -35.21
N SER A 312 1.83 3.07 -34.27
CA SER A 312 2.07 3.89 -33.09
C SER A 312 3.27 4.79 -33.34
N LEU A 313 3.12 6.09 -33.14
CA LEU A 313 4.20 7.08 -33.20
C LEU A 313 4.47 7.65 -31.81
N ARG A 314 5.61 7.34 -31.23
CA ARG A 314 6.10 7.92 -29.97
C ARG A 314 7.09 9.03 -30.29
N MET A 315 6.71 10.25 -29.95
CA MET A 315 7.48 11.46 -30.20
C MET A 315 8.08 11.93 -28.87
N GLU A 316 9.39 11.79 -28.73
CA GLU A 316 10.14 12.26 -27.55
C GLU A 316 10.74 13.64 -27.82
N PHE A 317 10.60 14.54 -26.86
CA PHE A 317 11.33 15.81 -26.87
C PHE A 317 12.64 15.65 -26.11
N VAL A 318 13.78 15.78 -26.80
CA VAL A 318 15.10 15.73 -26.17
C VAL A 318 15.54 17.13 -25.75
N PRO A 319 15.48 17.48 -24.45
CA PRO A 319 16.00 18.76 -23.98
C PRO A 319 17.52 18.82 -24.18
N PRO A 320 18.10 20.01 -24.36
CA PRO A 320 19.55 20.19 -24.53
C PRO A 320 20.38 19.86 -23.28
N ILE A 321 19.75 19.44 -22.18
CA ILE A 321 20.39 19.06 -20.91
C ILE A 321 20.00 17.62 -20.59
N ALA A 322 20.97 16.80 -20.18
CA ALA A 322 20.71 15.44 -19.71
C ALA A 322 19.80 15.47 -18.48
N VAL A 323 18.58 14.96 -18.62
CA VAL A 323 17.65 14.76 -17.50
C VAL A 323 17.70 13.29 -17.04
N PRO A 324 17.73 13.01 -15.73
CA PRO A 324 17.85 11.66 -15.20
C PRO A 324 16.55 10.81 -15.27
N HIS A 325 15.54 11.25 -16.00
CA HIS A 325 14.19 10.63 -16.06
C HIS A 325 13.70 10.48 -17.50
N GLU A 326 12.71 9.61 -17.74
CA GLU A 326 12.04 9.46 -19.05
C GLU A 326 11.61 10.81 -19.60
N LEU A 327 11.99 11.09 -20.84
CA LEU A 327 11.64 12.33 -21.52
C LEU A 327 10.12 12.44 -21.68
N PRO A 328 9.56 13.65 -21.56
CA PRO A 328 8.17 13.85 -21.93
C PRO A 328 7.99 13.42 -23.39
N PHE A 329 7.07 12.47 -23.58
CA PHE A 329 6.73 11.97 -24.89
C PHE A 329 5.23 12.10 -25.12
N ARG A 330 4.86 12.17 -26.39
CA ARG A 330 3.48 12.01 -26.84
C ARG A 330 3.43 10.77 -27.74
N ALA A 331 2.50 9.86 -27.47
CA ALA A 331 2.19 8.80 -28.42
C ALA A 331 0.89 9.13 -29.18
N LEU A 332 0.89 8.83 -30.47
CA LEU A 332 -0.28 8.86 -31.34
C LEU A 332 -0.47 7.49 -31.96
N LEU A 333 -1.71 7.07 -32.11
CA LEU A 333 -2.04 5.77 -32.69
C LEU A 333 -2.89 5.97 -33.95
N TYR A 334 -2.56 5.25 -35.00
CA TYR A 334 -3.27 5.28 -36.27
C TYR A 334 -3.65 3.87 -36.69
N TRP A 335 -4.84 3.73 -37.26
CA TRP A 335 -5.22 2.57 -38.04
C TRP A 335 -4.87 2.81 -39.50
N VAL A 336 -4.13 1.88 -40.09
CA VAL A 336 -3.70 1.91 -41.48
C VAL A 336 -4.40 0.78 -42.22
N HIS A 337 -5.12 1.12 -43.29
CA HIS A 337 -5.84 0.17 -44.13
C HIS A 337 -5.65 0.57 -45.60
N GLY A 338 -4.81 -0.18 -46.32
CA GLY A 338 -4.41 0.17 -47.68
C GLY A 338 -3.73 1.54 -47.75
N GLN A 339 -4.38 2.52 -48.39
CA GLN A 339 -3.88 3.89 -48.51
C GLN A 339 -4.46 4.86 -47.46
N GLU A 340 -5.39 4.39 -46.64
CA GLU A 340 -6.03 5.20 -45.60
C GLU A 340 -5.23 5.11 -44.30
N VAL A 341 -4.98 6.25 -43.67
CA VAL A 341 -4.32 6.39 -42.37
C VAL A 341 -5.21 7.24 -41.49
N THR A 342 -5.87 6.60 -40.52
CA THR A 342 -6.88 7.23 -39.67
C THR A 342 -6.40 7.24 -38.23
N GLU A 343 -6.30 8.42 -37.63
CA GLU A 343 -5.94 8.56 -36.22
C GLU A 343 -7.00 7.92 -35.32
N LEU A 344 -6.56 7.25 -34.25
CA LEU A 344 -7.39 6.69 -33.21
C LEU A 344 -7.37 7.65 -32.01
N PRO A 345 -8.33 8.61 -31.93
CA PRO A 345 -8.21 9.77 -31.05
C PRO A 345 -8.28 9.38 -29.56
N GLY A 346 -7.47 10.06 -28.75
CA GLY A 346 -7.45 9.92 -27.29
C GLY A 346 -6.66 8.72 -26.78
N TYR A 347 -6.13 7.84 -27.63
CA TYR A 347 -5.15 6.83 -27.24
C TYR A 347 -3.75 7.46 -27.23
N MET A 348 -3.17 7.63 -26.04
CA MET A 348 -2.00 8.49 -25.79
C MET A 348 -0.74 7.72 -25.39
N SER A 349 -0.76 6.39 -25.53
CA SER A 349 0.34 5.50 -25.18
C SER A 349 0.75 4.61 -26.36
N VAL A 350 1.95 4.03 -26.29
CA VAL A 350 2.31 2.92 -27.19
C VAL A 350 1.56 1.66 -26.70
N PRO A 351 0.80 0.95 -27.56
CA PRO A 351 0.12 -0.27 -27.14
C PRO A 351 1.10 -1.31 -26.57
N ASP A 352 0.75 -1.90 -25.43
CA ASP A 352 1.44 -3.06 -24.89
C ASP A 352 1.16 -4.29 -25.74
N ARG A 353 -0.04 -4.40 -26.33
CA ARG A 353 -0.40 -5.47 -27.25
C ARG A 353 -1.69 -5.14 -28.00
N VAL A 354 -1.90 -5.88 -29.08
CA VAL A 354 -3.18 -5.97 -29.79
C VAL A 354 -3.68 -7.42 -29.75
N ILE A 355 -4.95 -7.63 -29.42
CA ILE A 355 -5.57 -8.96 -29.34
C ILE A 355 -6.71 -9.03 -30.36
N ALA A 356 -6.59 -9.94 -31.33
CA ALA A 356 -7.64 -10.22 -32.29
C ALA A 356 -8.79 -11.02 -31.65
N ASN A 357 -10.02 -10.66 -31.97
CA ASN A 357 -11.24 -11.35 -31.56
C ASN A 357 -11.83 -12.14 -32.73
N SER A 358 -12.61 -13.19 -32.43
CA SER A 358 -13.24 -14.06 -33.44
C SER A 358 -14.23 -13.33 -34.36
N ASN A 359 -14.79 -12.20 -33.91
CA ASN A 359 -15.66 -11.33 -34.72
C ASN A 359 -14.89 -10.35 -35.64
N GLY A 360 -13.55 -10.42 -35.66
CA GLY A 360 -12.67 -9.55 -36.45
C GLY A 360 -12.40 -8.18 -35.84
N SER A 361 -12.91 -7.89 -34.64
CA SER A 361 -12.49 -6.72 -33.86
C SER A 361 -11.15 -6.98 -33.16
N HIS A 362 -10.51 -5.92 -32.70
CA HIS A 362 -9.24 -5.98 -32.00
C HIS A 362 -9.28 -5.18 -30.72
N TRP A 363 -8.87 -5.79 -29.61
CA TRP A 363 -8.53 -5.06 -28.40
C TRP A 363 -7.15 -4.45 -28.54
N ILE A 364 -7.03 -3.20 -28.12
CA ILE A 364 -5.78 -2.44 -28.03
C ILE A 364 -5.65 -2.01 -26.58
N TYR A 365 -4.52 -2.27 -25.94
CA TYR A 365 -4.35 -1.86 -24.55
C TYR A 365 -2.92 -1.50 -24.19
N THR A 366 -2.79 -0.67 -23.15
CA THR A 366 -1.56 -0.34 -22.43
C THR A 366 -1.92 -0.36 -20.95
N SER A 367 -1.26 -1.19 -20.15
CA SER A 367 -1.52 -1.31 -18.72
C SER A 367 -0.38 -0.70 -17.92
N ILE A 368 -0.73 0.07 -16.90
CA ILE A 368 0.25 0.70 -16.01
C ILE A 368 0.44 -0.12 -14.74
N ARG A 369 1.65 -0.05 -14.16
CA ARG A 369 1.92 -0.69 -12.87
C ARG A 369 1.32 0.12 -11.74
N ARG A 370 0.41 -0.49 -10.97
CA ARG A 370 -0.16 0.13 -9.76
C ARG A 370 0.82 0.03 -8.58
N GLY A 371 0.79 1.01 -7.68
CA GLY A 371 1.49 0.97 -6.39
C GLY A 371 2.99 1.33 -6.42
N TYR A 372 3.55 1.77 -7.55
CA TYR A 372 4.91 2.29 -7.60
C TYR A 372 4.86 3.83 -7.62
N GLU A 373 5.64 4.48 -6.75
CA GLU A 373 5.91 5.92 -6.81
C GLU A 373 6.74 6.23 -8.06
N TYR A 374 6.15 6.11 -9.24
CA TYR A 374 6.78 6.59 -10.44
C TYR A 374 6.69 8.12 -10.38
N ARG A 375 7.77 8.77 -9.92
CA ARG A 375 8.00 10.21 -10.09
C ARG A 375 8.25 10.53 -11.58
N ALA A 376 7.48 9.96 -12.50
CA ALA A 376 7.50 10.44 -13.86
C ALA A 376 6.65 11.69 -13.91
N TYR A 377 7.25 12.74 -14.47
CA TYR A 377 6.54 13.88 -15.02
C TYR A 377 5.68 13.52 -16.24
N ASN A 378 5.53 12.23 -16.56
CA ASN A 378 4.83 11.70 -17.73
C ASN A 378 3.52 11.06 -17.29
N TYR A 379 2.43 11.52 -17.89
CA TYR A 379 1.07 11.00 -17.71
C TYR A 379 0.95 9.62 -18.36
N HIS A 380 1.45 8.59 -17.69
CA HIS A 380 1.25 7.19 -18.09
C HIS A 380 -0.20 6.81 -17.75
N HIS A 381 -1.01 6.54 -18.77
CA HIS A 381 -2.40 6.14 -18.62
C HIS A 381 -2.57 4.65 -18.86
N GLY A 382 -3.33 3.98 -18.00
CA GLY A 382 -3.88 2.67 -18.31
C GLY A 382 -4.99 2.86 -19.34
N GLN A 383 -4.82 2.37 -20.57
CA GLN A 383 -5.79 2.55 -21.64
C GLN A 383 -6.20 1.22 -22.26
N ALA A 384 -7.48 1.12 -22.61
CA ALA A 384 -8.01 0.05 -23.42
C ALA A 384 -8.93 0.64 -24.51
N ALA A 385 -8.94 0.02 -25.68
CA ALA A 385 -9.80 0.40 -26.78
C ALA A 385 -10.21 -0.81 -27.61
N LEU A 386 -11.37 -0.70 -28.27
CA LEU A 386 -11.84 -1.66 -29.24
C LEU A 386 -11.83 -1.03 -30.63
N LEU A 387 -11.17 -1.69 -31.58
CA LEU A 387 -11.24 -1.38 -33.00
C LEU A 387 -12.09 -2.45 -33.69
N ALA A 388 -13.26 -2.06 -34.20
CA ALA A 388 -14.12 -2.95 -34.96
C ALA A 388 -13.54 -3.22 -36.36
N LYS A 389 -14.01 -4.29 -37.01
CA LYS A 389 -13.57 -4.71 -38.35
C LYS A 389 -13.78 -3.64 -39.43
N ASP A 390 -14.77 -2.78 -39.26
CA ASP A 390 -15.09 -1.68 -40.18
C ASP A 390 -14.28 -0.40 -39.91
N GLY A 391 -13.38 -0.41 -38.93
CA GLY A 391 -12.60 0.75 -38.51
C GLY A 391 -13.22 1.56 -37.39
N THR A 392 -14.42 1.21 -36.91
CA THR A 392 -15.05 1.92 -35.79
C THR A 392 -14.21 1.77 -34.53
N PHE A 393 -13.70 2.89 -34.01
CA PHE A 393 -12.86 2.92 -32.82
C PHE A 393 -13.62 3.41 -31.58
N LYS A 394 -13.42 2.73 -30.46
CA LYS A 394 -13.99 3.08 -29.15
C LYS A 394 -12.93 3.00 -28.06
N LEU A 395 -12.60 4.15 -27.48
CA LEU A 395 -11.75 4.22 -26.28
C LEU A 395 -12.59 3.86 -25.04
N VAL A 396 -12.19 2.79 -24.35
CA VAL A 396 -12.92 2.24 -23.19
C VAL A 396 -12.88 3.21 -22.02
N ASN A 397 -11.78 3.95 -21.83
CA ASN A 397 -11.65 4.94 -20.76
C ASN A 397 -12.80 5.97 -20.76
N ASN A 398 -13.34 6.33 -21.93
CA ASN A 398 -14.46 7.26 -22.04
C ASN A 398 -15.77 6.69 -21.45
N MET A 399 -15.93 5.36 -21.43
CA MET A 399 -17.07 4.71 -20.76
C MET A 399 -16.99 4.83 -19.24
N PHE A 400 -15.80 5.10 -18.71
CA PHE A 400 -15.52 5.20 -17.28
C PHE A 400 -15.05 6.60 -16.87
N GLU A 401 -15.55 7.64 -17.55
CA GLU A 401 -15.31 9.04 -17.20
C GLU A 401 -13.82 9.43 -17.21
N GLY A 402 -13.02 8.80 -18.09
CA GLY A 402 -11.59 9.08 -18.22
C GLY A 402 -10.71 8.40 -17.17
N LYS A 403 -11.26 7.48 -16.38
CA LYS A 403 -10.48 6.63 -15.46
C LYS A 403 -9.47 5.77 -16.21
N ASP A 404 -8.40 5.38 -15.51
CA ASP A 404 -7.44 4.42 -16.05
C ASP A 404 -8.08 3.03 -16.11
N VAL A 405 -7.73 2.29 -17.16
CA VAL A 405 -8.23 0.95 -17.46
C VAL A 405 -7.04 0.04 -17.73
N ASN A 406 -6.74 -0.86 -16.80
CA ASN A 406 -5.76 -1.92 -17.01
C ASN A 406 -6.43 -3.20 -17.48
N VAL A 407 -5.77 -3.93 -18.38
CA VAL A 407 -6.17 -5.31 -18.73
C VAL A 407 -5.50 -6.25 -17.73
N LEU A 408 -6.30 -7.01 -17.00
CA LEU A 408 -5.79 -7.85 -15.93
C LEU A 408 -4.94 -8.99 -16.50
N GLY A 409 -3.76 -9.22 -15.91
CA GLY A 409 -2.77 -10.19 -16.38
C GLY A 409 -1.79 -9.65 -17.42
N ALA A 410 -2.00 -8.43 -17.95
CA ALA A 410 -1.06 -7.80 -18.87
C ALA A 410 0.31 -7.48 -18.22
N ASP A 411 0.33 -7.31 -16.89
CA ASP A 411 1.54 -7.07 -16.12
C ASP A 411 2.23 -8.37 -15.67
N ASN A 412 1.61 -9.53 -15.92
CA ASN A 412 2.22 -10.84 -15.70
C ASN A 412 3.36 -11.03 -16.73
N PRO A 413 4.61 -11.26 -16.29
CA PRO A 413 5.72 -11.47 -17.21
C PRO A 413 5.64 -12.80 -17.96
N ASN A 414 4.82 -13.76 -17.49
CA ASN A 414 4.58 -15.00 -18.20
C ASN A 414 3.43 -14.87 -19.21
N PRO A 415 3.42 -15.63 -20.32
CA PRO A 415 2.35 -15.55 -21.31
C PRO A 415 1.01 -15.95 -20.68
N VAL A 416 0.12 -14.98 -20.53
CA VAL A 416 -1.27 -15.19 -20.12
C VAL A 416 -2.15 -15.01 -21.34
N GLN A 417 -3.08 -15.93 -21.57
CA GLN A 417 -4.19 -15.68 -22.48
C GLN A 417 -5.11 -14.66 -21.81
N LEU A 418 -5.13 -13.41 -22.31
CA LEU A 418 -5.87 -12.31 -21.68
C LEU A 418 -7.37 -12.31 -22.03
N ALA A 419 -7.71 -12.49 -23.30
CA ALA A 419 -9.10 -12.60 -23.75
C ALA A 419 -9.68 -14.00 -23.49
N ALA A 420 -10.91 -14.05 -22.98
CA ALA A 420 -11.69 -15.29 -22.88
C ALA A 420 -12.04 -15.81 -24.29
N GLU A 421 -12.63 -17.01 -24.37
CA GLU A 421 -13.05 -17.61 -25.64
C GLU A 421 -14.03 -16.74 -26.43
N ASP A 422 -14.88 -15.98 -25.74
CA ASP A 422 -15.82 -15.02 -26.33
C ASP A 422 -15.20 -13.64 -26.62
N GLY A 423 -13.89 -13.49 -26.46
CA GLY A 423 -13.18 -12.23 -26.66
C GLY A 423 -13.28 -11.25 -25.48
N SER A 424 -14.00 -11.58 -24.40
CA SER A 424 -14.11 -10.68 -23.25
C SER A 424 -12.79 -10.55 -22.47
N LEU A 425 -12.55 -9.35 -21.93
CA LEU A 425 -11.40 -9.03 -21.09
C LEU A 425 -11.83 -8.84 -19.64
N MET A 426 -10.94 -9.19 -18.71
CA MET A 426 -11.01 -8.71 -17.34
C MET A 426 -10.26 -7.38 -17.26
N ILE A 427 -10.93 -6.32 -16.81
CA ILE A 427 -10.34 -4.99 -16.71
C ILE A 427 -10.45 -4.45 -15.29
N ASP A 428 -9.38 -3.80 -14.84
CA ASP A 428 -9.33 -3.07 -13.58
C ASP A 428 -9.44 -1.57 -13.87
N VAL A 429 -10.48 -0.92 -13.34
CA VAL A 429 -10.79 0.49 -13.56
C VAL A 429 -10.57 1.27 -12.28
N PHE A 430 -9.73 2.30 -12.34
CA PHE A 430 -9.30 3.04 -11.15
C PHE A 430 -9.00 4.51 -11.45
N GLN A 431 -8.91 5.31 -10.39
CA GLN A 431 -8.64 6.73 -10.54
C GLN A 431 -7.23 6.96 -11.08
N PRO A 432 -7.04 7.83 -12.10
CA PRO A 432 -5.72 8.12 -12.61
C PRO A 432 -4.78 8.61 -11.52
N SER A 433 -3.53 8.16 -11.57
CA SER A 433 -2.53 8.56 -10.59
C SER A 433 -2.31 10.07 -10.68
N GLN A 434 -2.38 10.76 -9.54
CA GLN A 434 -2.12 12.20 -9.49
C GLN A 434 -0.62 12.45 -9.32
N PRO A 435 -0.04 13.45 -10.01
CA PRO A 435 1.35 13.83 -9.78
C PRO A 435 1.58 14.14 -8.30
N ILE A 436 2.58 13.50 -7.69
CA ILE A 436 3.05 13.78 -6.32
C ILE A 436 2.10 13.29 -5.20
N ALA A 437 0.96 12.65 -5.53
CA ALA A 437 0.09 12.02 -4.54
C ALA A 437 0.42 10.53 -4.35
N LYS A 438 0.02 9.96 -3.20
CA LYS A 438 -0.01 8.49 -3.04
C LYS A 438 -0.90 7.91 -4.17
N PRO A 439 -0.49 6.81 -4.82
CA PRO A 439 -1.30 6.15 -5.83
C PRO A 439 -2.72 5.89 -5.31
N SER A 440 -3.73 5.96 -6.19
CA SER A 440 -5.06 5.52 -5.80
C SER A 440 -4.99 4.02 -5.50
N GLU A 441 -5.16 3.66 -4.24
CA GLU A 441 -5.42 2.29 -3.82
C GLU A 441 -6.93 2.10 -3.94
N GLY A 442 -7.37 1.07 -4.65
CA GLY A 442 -8.79 0.81 -4.89
C GLY A 442 -9.27 1.03 -6.33
N GLY A 443 -10.38 0.40 -6.68
CA GLY A 443 -10.88 0.37 -8.04
C GLY A 443 -12.11 -0.51 -8.18
N THR A 444 -12.42 -0.84 -9.43
CA THR A 444 -13.50 -1.76 -9.76
C THR A 444 -13.06 -2.69 -10.88
N LEU A 445 -13.18 -3.98 -10.61
CA LEU A 445 -12.95 -5.03 -11.59
C LEU A 445 -14.23 -5.24 -12.40
N PHE A 446 -14.10 -5.25 -13.72
CA PHE A 446 -15.17 -5.57 -14.65
C PHE A 446 -14.76 -6.70 -15.59
N ARG A 447 -15.77 -7.40 -16.10
CA ARG A 447 -15.67 -8.15 -17.34
C ARG A 447 -16.19 -7.29 -18.47
N LEU A 448 -15.36 -7.01 -19.47
CA LEU A 448 -15.71 -6.20 -20.64
C LEU A 448 -15.85 -7.10 -21.88
N THR A 449 -17.02 -7.05 -22.51
CA THR A 449 -17.34 -7.80 -23.74
C THR A 449 -16.96 -7.01 -25.00
N THR A 450 -16.92 -7.68 -26.15
CA THR A 450 -16.69 -7.03 -27.46
C THR A 450 -17.82 -6.12 -27.90
N GLU A 451 -18.98 -6.20 -27.26
CA GLU A 451 -20.11 -5.29 -27.45
C GLU A 451 -20.03 -4.05 -26.53
N LEU A 452 -18.91 -3.91 -25.80
CA LEU A 452 -18.67 -2.86 -24.81
C LEU A 452 -19.70 -2.87 -23.66
N LEU A 453 -20.20 -4.05 -23.31
CA LEU A 453 -20.93 -4.26 -22.05
C LEU A 453 -19.93 -4.59 -20.95
N ALA A 454 -20.00 -3.85 -19.84
CA ALA A 454 -19.11 -3.99 -18.70
C ALA A 454 -19.88 -4.54 -17.48
N ASP A 455 -19.71 -5.83 -17.21
CA ASP A 455 -20.30 -6.50 -16.06
C ASP A 455 -19.39 -6.30 -14.84
N LYS A 456 -19.91 -5.66 -13.80
CA LYS A 456 -19.15 -5.46 -12.57
C LYS A 456 -18.89 -6.79 -11.87
N VAL A 457 -17.63 -7.04 -11.54
CA VAL A 457 -17.20 -8.24 -10.80
C VAL A 457 -16.97 -7.92 -9.34
N SER A 458 -16.20 -6.87 -9.02
CA SER A 458 -15.94 -6.47 -7.64
C SER A 458 -15.51 -5.01 -7.52
N ASN A 459 -15.98 -4.31 -6.49
CA ASN A 459 -15.32 -3.10 -6.00
C ASN A 459 -14.26 -3.50 -4.96
N TYR A 460 -13.26 -2.65 -4.76
CA TYR A 460 -12.30 -2.80 -3.67
C TYR A 460 -11.66 -1.46 -3.33
N ASP A 461 -11.35 -1.26 -2.06
CA ASP A 461 -10.77 -0.01 -1.57
C ASP A 461 -9.25 -0.07 -1.49
N GLN A 462 -8.66 -1.25 -1.28
CA GLN A 462 -7.22 -1.49 -1.22
C GLN A 462 -6.88 -2.87 -1.75
N GLY A 463 -5.61 -3.10 -2.09
CA GLY A 463 -5.13 -4.36 -2.65
C GLY A 463 -5.04 -4.37 -4.18
N TYR A 464 -4.67 -5.52 -4.73
CA TYR A 464 -4.35 -5.69 -6.14
C TYR A 464 -4.96 -6.97 -6.70
N TRP A 465 -5.58 -6.86 -7.87
CA TRP A 465 -5.97 -8.01 -8.67
C TRP A 465 -4.79 -8.54 -9.46
N TYR A 466 -4.79 -9.86 -9.65
CA TYR A 466 -3.82 -10.56 -10.49
C TYR A 466 -4.51 -11.70 -11.24
N MET A 467 -4.16 -11.89 -12.51
CA MET A 467 -4.58 -13.05 -13.29
C MET A 467 -3.37 -13.96 -13.53
N GLY A 468 -3.46 -15.18 -13.01
CA GLY A 468 -2.41 -16.19 -13.21
C GLY A 468 -2.39 -16.76 -14.62
N ILE A 469 -1.36 -17.53 -14.97
CA ILE A 469 -1.25 -18.21 -16.29
C ILE A 469 -2.40 -19.17 -16.59
N ASN A 470 -3.09 -19.66 -15.56
CA ASN A 470 -4.29 -20.49 -15.64
C ASN A 470 -5.60 -19.67 -15.72
N ARG A 471 -5.50 -18.34 -15.85
CA ARG A 471 -6.61 -17.37 -15.77
C ARG A 471 -7.38 -17.36 -14.45
N HIS A 472 -6.88 -18.00 -13.40
CA HIS A 472 -7.46 -17.83 -12.07
C HIS A 472 -7.24 -16.40 -11.58
N LEU A 473 -8.26 -15.85 -10.95
CA LEU A 473 -8.25 -14.51 -10.40
C LEU A 473 -7.80 -14.56 -8.95
N TYR A 474 -6.71 -13.84 -8.67
CA TYR A 474 -6.19 -13.68 -7.32
C TYR A 474 -6.39 -12.22 -6.89
N PHE A 475 -6.79 -12.04 -5.64
CA PHE A 475 -6.83 -10.74 -4.98
C PHE A 475 -5.85 -10.76 -3.81
N LEU A 476 -4.88 -9.86 -3.85
CA LEU A 476 -3.88 -9.67 -2.80
C LEU A 476 -4.22 -8.41 -2.00
N ASP A 477 -4.49 -8.57 -0.71
CA ASP A 477 -4.59 -7.47 0.24
C ASP A 477 -3.29 -7.41 1.06
N SER A 478 -2.45 -6.44 0.72
CA SER A 478 -1.15 -6.22 1.37
C SER A 478 -1.29 -5.76 2.81
N ASN A 479 -2.36 -5.06 3.17
CA ASN A 479 -2.55 -4.54 4.52
C ASN A 479 -3.02 -5.61 5.50
N GLN A 480 -3.46 -6.75 4.96
CA GLN A 480 -3.83 -7.93 5.74
C GLN A 480 -2.89 -9.12 5.51
N ASN A 481 -1.90 -9.00 4.62
CA ASN A 481 -1.07 -10.12 4.15
C ASN A 481 -1.92 -11.34 3.76
N SER A 482 -2.94 -11.08 2.94
CA SER A 482 -3.89 -12.12 2.54
C SER A 482 -3.98 -12.24 1.02
N ILE A 483 -4.12 -13.47 0.56
CA ILE A 483 -4.35 -13.79 -0.85
C ILE A 483 -5.65 -14.59 -0.93
N THR A 484 -6.52 -14.16 -1.83
CA THR A 484 -7.75 -14.89 -2.17
C THR A 484 -7.68 -15.33 -3.62
N ASN A 485 -7.72 -16.64 -3.87
CA ASN A 485 -8.06 -17.18 -5.17
C ASN A 485 -9.59 -17.14 -5.32
N VAL A 486 -10.07 -16.13 -6.02
CA VAL A 486 -11.51 -15.86 -6.20
C VAL A 486 -12.15 -16.91 -7.10
N THR A 487 -11.41 -17.42 -8.09
CA THR A 487 -11.90 -18.47 -9.01
C THR A 487 -12.18 -19.78 -8.30
N GLU A 488 -11.36 -20.14 -7.30
CA GLU A 488 -11.54 -21.38 -6.53
C GLU A 488 -12.18 -21.20 -5.15
N HIS A 489 -12.57 -19.97 -4.79
CA HIS A 489 -13.14 -19.63 -3.49
C HIS A 489 -12.27 -20.05 -2.31
N ARG A 490 -10.96 -19.81 -2.40
CA ARG A 490 -9.99 -20.10 -1.34
C ARG A 490 -9.25 -18.84 -0.93
N SER A 491 -9.03 -18.68 0.37
CA SER A 491 -8.29 -17.56 0.93
C SER A 491 -7.33 -18.02 2.00
N ALA A 492 -6.20 -17.35 2.11
CA ALA A 492 -5.31 -17.49 3.24
C ALA A 492 -4.82 -16.11 3.68
N LYS A 493 -4.58 -16.00 4.99
CA LYS A 493 -4.00 -14.84 5.67
C LYS A 493 -2.85 -15.33 6.52
N TRP A 494 -1.76 -14.57 6.53
CA TRP A 494 -0.61 -14.82 7.38
C TRP A 494 -0.26 -13.54 8.14
N TRP A 495 0.10 -13.67 9.41
CA TRP A 495 0.52 -12.52 10.20
C TRP A 495 1.93 -12.10 9.81
N ASP A 496 2.23 -10.81 9.94
CA ASP A 496 3.57 -10.29 9.59
C ASP A 496 4.71 -10.97 10.38
N TYR A 497 4.49 -11.30 11.66
CA TYR A 497 5.43 -12.07 12.48
C TYR A 497 5.65 -13.50 11.98
N GLU A 498 4.75 -14.06 11.18
CA GLU A 498 4.96 -15.35 10.55
C GLU A 498 5.86 -15.20 9.32
N LEU A 499 5.78 -14.07 8.61
CA LEU A 499 6.46 -13.87 7.34
C LEU A 499 7.81 -13.17 7.46
N GLU A 500 8.22 -12.79 8.68
CA GLU A 500 9.51 -12.15 8.92
C GLU A 500 10.66 -13.05 8.41
N PRO A 501 11.46 -12.59 7.44
CA PRO A 501 12.64 -13.33 7.02
C PRO A 501 13.59 -13.37 8.23
N GLY A 502 13.91 -14.58 8.70
CA GLY A 502 14.89 -14.75 9.77
C GLY A 502 16.14 -13.95 9.45
N THR A 503 16.64 -13.19 10.42
CA THR A 503 17.89 -12.42 10.30
C THR A 503 19.01 -13.37 9.90
N ASN A 504 19.32 -13.44 8.61
CA ASN A 504 20.50 -14.12 8.08
C ASN A 504 21.63 -13.11 7.92
#